data_AF-A0A7J9DMS3-F1
#
_entry.id   AF-A0A7J9DMS3-F1
#
_cell.length_a   1.000
_cell.length_b   1.000
_cell.length_c   1.000
_cell.angle_alpha   90.00
_cell.angle_beta   90.00
_cell.angle_gamma   90.00
#
_symmetry.space_group_name_H-M   'P 1'
#
loop_
_entity.id
_entity.type
_entity.pdbx_description
1 polymer ?
#
loop_
_entity_poly.entity_id
_entity_poly.type
_entity_poly.pdbx_seq_one_letter_code
_entity_poly.pdbx_strand_id
1 'polypeptide(L)'
;METDFAGLTLEEEEYEILQIQTDAGTNGDVEILQLVGCFLTASIVHFPVMRSTMANLWHPVRGVQIRDLGEKRYFFQFFHLIDLERVIKGSP
;
A
#
# COMPACT_ATOMS: atom_id res chain seq x y z
N MET A 1 12.43 -31.42 -28.26
CA MET A 1 13.27 -30.40 -27.59
C MET A 1 12.55 -30.08 -26.30
N GLU A 2 12.90 -30.86 -25.29
CA GLU A 2 12.28 -30.85 -23.97
C GLU A 2 12.81 -29.68 -23.15
N THR A 3 11.91 -29.07 -22.39
CA THR A 3 12.13 -28.49 -21.06
C THR A 3 13.34 -27.56 -20.90
N ASP A 4 13.18 -26.26 -21.16
CA ASP A 4 14.09 -25.26 -20.56
C ASP A 4 13.47 -23.86 -20.37
N PHE A 5 12.30 -23.79 -19.73
CA PHE A 5 11.71 -22.50 -19.31
C PHE A 5 11.26 -22.51 -17.84
N ALA A 6 11.88 -23.34 -17.00
CA ALA A 6 11.54 -23.46 -15.58
C ALA A 6 12.63 -22.87 -14.67
N GLY A 7 13.03 -21.62 -14.93
CA GLY A 7 14.11 -20.97 -14.18
C GLY A 7 13.87 -19.51 -13.82
N LEU A 8 12.65 -18.98 -13.99
CA LEU A 8 12.32 -17.64 -13.52
C LEU A 8 11.71 -17.74 -12.12
N THR A 9 12.56 -17.84 -11.11
CA THR A 9 12.20 -17.44 -9.75
C THR A 9 12.18 -15.92 -9.71
N LEU A 10 11.00 -15.33 -9.48
CA LEU A 10 10.90 -13.93 -9.09
C LEU A 10 11.57 -13.84 -7.72
N GLU A 11 12.80 -13.36 -7.68
CA GLU A 11 13.43 -12.91 -6.45
C GLU A 11 12.56 -11.75 -5.94
N GLU A 12 11.86 -11.94 -4.82
CA GLU A 12 11.22 -10.88 -4.05
C GLU A 12 12.32 -10.01 -3.37
N GLU A 13 13.23 -9.47 -4.17
CA GLU A 13 14.01 -8.28 -3.82
C GLU A 13 13.09 -7.08 -4.09
N GLU A 14 12.79 -6.17 -3.18
CA GLU A 14 13.45 -5.77 -1.95
C GLU A 14 12.37 -5.04 -1.13
N TYR A 15 12.17 -5.40 0.14
CA TYR A 15 11.34 -4.61 1.05
C TYR A 15 12.12 -3.35 1.46
N GLU A 16 12.41 -2.46 0.50
CA GLU A 16 12.86 -1.11 0.84
C GLU A 16 11.64 -0.35 1.39
N ILE A 17 11.48 -0.46 2.70
CA ILE A 17 10.67 0.46 3.48
C ILE A 17 11.42 1.78 3.43
N LEU A 18 11.12 2.63 2.43
CA LEU A 18 11.55 4.02 2.43
C LEU A 18 10.92 4.69 3.66
N GLN A 19 11.66 4.74 4.77
CA GLN A 19 11.37 5.58 5.91
C GLN A 19 11.79 6.99 5.54
N ILE A 20 10.90 7.72 4.85
CA ILE A 20 11.05 9.16 4.70
C ILE A 20 10.78 9.77 6.07
N GLN A 21 11.81 10.38 6.65
CA GLN A 21 11.64 11.22 7.84
C GLN A 21 10.75 12.38 7.41
N THR A 22 9.52 12.45 7.92
CA THR A 22 8.71 13.65 7.77
C THR A 22 9.33 14.72 8.65
N ASP A 23 10.02 15.68 8.06
CA ASP A 23 10.44 16.91 8.69
C ASP A 23 9.17 17.66 9.15
N ALA A 24 8.74 17.35 10.38
CA ALA A 24 7.65 18.02 11.08
C ALA A 24 8.10 19.43 11.48
N GLY A 25 8.19 20.30 10.49
CA GLY A 25 8.69 21.66 10.59
C GLY A 25 7.63 22.70 10.22
N THR A 26 6.35 22.52 10.55
CA THR A 26 5.35 23.59 10.44
C THR A 26 4.27 23.46 11.50
N ASN A 27 4.17 24.46 12.37
CA ASN A 27 3.05 24.69 13.29
C ASN A 27 1.79 25.09 12.52
N GLY A 28 1.17 24.12 11.84
CA GLY A 28 -0.16 24.19 11.24
C GLY A 28 -0.76 22.80 11.34
N ASP A 29 -2.09 22.70 11.45
CA ASP A 29 -2.80 21.43 11.59
C ASP A 29 -2.25 20.41 10.57
N VAL A 30 -1.55 19.38 11.06
CA VAL A 30 -0.94 18.37 10.21
C VAL A 30 -2.10 17.59 9.60
N GLU A 31 -2.36 17.79 8.30
CA GLU A 31 -3.38 17.01 7.59
C GLU A 31 -3.02 15.51 7.70
N ILE A 32 -3.84 14.77 8.45
CA ILE A 32 -3.63 13.33 8.66
C ILE A 32 -4.11 12.59 7.42
N LEU A 33 -3.18 12.26 6.52
CA LEU A 33 -3.46 11.52 5.29
C LEU A 33 -3.36 9.99 5.47
N GLN A 34 -3.90 9.48 6.58
CA GLN A 34 -3.72 8.11 7.04
C GLN A 34 -5.04 7.37 7.19
N LEU A 35 -5.06 6.08 6.83
CA LEU A 35 -6.19 5.19 7.01
C LEU A 35 -5.74 3.84 7.57
N VAL A 36 -6.59 3.24 8.40
CA VAL A 36 -6.48 1.82 8.75
C VAL A 36 -7.69 1.09 8.19
N GLY A 37 -7.43 0.07 7.36
CA GLY A 37 -8.46 -0.77 6.76
C GLY A 37 -8.34 -2.22 7.22
N CYS A 38 -9.45 -2.96 7.18
CA CYS A 38 -9.46 -4.40 7.42
C CYS A 38 -10.14 -5.16 6.27
N PHE A 39 -9.62 -6.34 5.93
CA PHE A 39 -10.23 -7.21 4.93
C PHE A 39 -11.13 -8.24 5.61
N LEU A 40 -12.44 -8.13 5.35
CA LEU A 40 -13.47 -9.03 5.90
C LEU A 40 -13.55 -10.33 5.08
N THR A 41 -12.52 -11.16 5.19
CA THR A 41 -12.45 -12.48 4.54
C THR A 41 -12.05 -13.56 5.53
N ALA A 42 -12.48 -14.80 5.33
CA ALA A 42 -12.00 -15.95 6.09
C ALA A 42 -10.58 -16.36 5.64
N SER A 43 -10.26 -16.17 4.37
CA SER A 43 -8.99 -16.59 3.76
C SER A 43 -7.78 -15.78 4.23
N ILE A 44 -6.60 -16.34 4.03
CA ILE A 44 -5.32 -15.64 4.21
C ILE A 44 -5.18 -14.62 3.07
N VAL A 45 -4.77 -13.40 3.43
CA VAL A 45 -4.47 -12.34 2.47
C VAL A 45 -2.97 -12.37 2.16
N HIS A 46 -2.61 -12.59 0.90
CA HIS A 46 -1.22 -12.49 0.46
C HIS A 46 -0.84 -11.01 0.36
N PHE A 47 -0.05 -10.53 1.33
CA PHE A 47 0.27 -9.11 1.46
C PHE A 47 0.89 -8.47 0.22
N PRO A 48 1.90 -9.06 -0.46
CA PRO A 48 2.49 -8.44 -1.66
C PRO A 48 1.47 -8.23 -2.77
N VAL A 49 0.63 -9.25 -3.02
CA VAL A 49 -0.44 -9.20 -4.03
C VAL A 49 -1.49 -8.16 -3.66
N MET A 50 -1.93 -8.14 -2.39
CA MET A 50 -2.90 -7.16 -1.91
C MET A 50 -2.36 -5.74 -2.03
N ARG A 51 -1.12 -5.49 -1.60
CA ARG A 51 -0.45 -4.19 -1.69
C ARG A 51 -0.43 -3.68 -3.12
N SER A 52 0.06 -4.49 -4.06
CA SER A 52 0.12 -4.12 -5.48
C SER A 52 -1.26 -3.93 -6.08
N THR A 53 -2.23 -4.77 -5.72
CA THR A 53 -3.62 -4.65 -6.19
C THR A 53 -4.25 -3.33 -5.75
N MET A 54 -4.12 -2.96 -4.47
CA MET A 54 -4.70 -1.72 -3.93
C MET A 54 -4.02 -0.48 -4.48
N ALA A 55 -2.68 -0.49 -4.60
CA ALA A 55 -1.93 0.62 -5.19
C ALA A 55 -2.30 0.84 -6.66
N ASN A 56 -2.49 -0.24 -7.43
CA ASN A 56 -2.91 -0.16 -8.82
C ASN A 56 -4.38 0.25 -8.96
N LEU A 57 -5.27 -0.27 -8.12
CA LEU A 57 -6.70 0.02 -8.16
C LEU A 57 -6.98 1.50 -7.94
N TRP A 58 -6.43 2.08 -6.88
CA TRP A 58 -6.66 3.50 -6.53
C TRP A 58 -5.85 4.48 -7.38
N HIS A 59 -4.80 3.99 -8.04
CA HIS A 59 -3.88 4.76 -8.87
C HIS A 59 -3.56 6.18 -8.31
N PRO A 60 -3.11 6.28 -7.05
CA PRO A 60 -2.94 7.56 -6.38
C PRO A 60 -1.85 8.40 -7.07
N VAL A 61 -2.09 9.71 -7.19
CA VAL A 61 -1.21 10.63 -7.93
C VAL A 61 0.21 10.65 -7.36
N ARG A 62 0.34 10.51 -6.03
CA ARG A 62 1.64 10.51 -5.33
C ARG A 62 2.00 9.17 -4.71
N GLY A 63 1.31 8.10 -5.11
CA GLY A 63 1.52 6.79 -4.51
C GLY A 63 0.83 6.65 -3.15
N VAL A 64 0.98 5.45 -2.58
CA VAL A 64 0.49 5.08 -1.25
C VAL A 64 1.52 4.17 -0.59
N GLN A 65 1.83 4.42 0.68
CA GLN A 65 2.62 3.50 1.50
C GLN A 65 1.66 2.58 2.27
N ILE A 66 1.87 1.27 2.16
CA ILE A 66 1.01 0.26 2.80
C ILE A 66 1.86 -0.56 3.75
N ARG A 67 1.42 -0.70 5.00
CA ARG A 67 2.07 -1.52 6.04
C ARG A 67 1.08 -2.53 6.61
N ASP A 68 1.56 -3.75 6.85
CA ASP A 68 0.81 -4.78 7.56
C ASP A 68 0.84 -4.49 9.07
N LEU A 69 -0.34 -4.46 9.70
CA LEU A 69 -0.50 -4.30 11.15
C LEU A 69 -0.85 -5.63 11.84
N GLY A 70 -0.92 -6.73 11.09
CA GLY A 70 -1.42 -8.01 11.55
C GLY A 70 -2.95 -8.07 11.65
N GLU A 71 -3.48 -9.27 11.90
CA GLU A 71 -4.93 -9.50 12.06
C GLU A 71 -5.77 -8.98 10.88
N LYS A 72 -5.23 -9.03 9.66
CA LYS A 72 -5.87 -8.52 8.43
C LYS A 72 -6.14 -7.02 8.45
N ARG A 73 -5.43 -6.27 9.30
CA ARG A 73 -5.43 -4.80 9.34
C ARG A 73 -4.22 -4.26 8.61
N TYR A 74 -4.45 -3.21 7.84
CA TYR A 74 -3.42 -2.58 7.02
C TYR A 74 -3.47 -1.07 7.21
N PHE A 75 -2.29 -0.49 7.35
CA PHE A 75 -2.11 0.95 7.42
C PHE A 75 -1.80 1.49 6.03
N PHE A 76 -2.52 2.53 5.62
CA PHE A 76 -2.37 3.22 4.35
C PHE A 76 -2.00 4.68 4.63
N GLN A 77 -0.86 5.11 4.11
CA GLN A 77 -0.44 6.51 4.11
C GLN A 77 -0.50 7.03 2.68
N PHE A 78 -1.34 8.03 2.47
CA PHE A 78 -1.40 8.78 1.23
C PHE A 78 -0.52 10.02 1.33
N PHE A 79 -0.09 10.50 0.18
CA PHE A 79 0.76 11.69 0.07
C PHE A 79 0.03 12.87 -0.60
N HIS A 80 -1.28 12.73 -0.79
CA HIS A 80 -2.14 13.75 -1.38
C HIS A 80 -3.57 13.63 -0.85
N LEU A 81 -4.19 14.76 -0.45
CA LEU A 81 -5.55 14.78 0.12
C LEU A 81 -6.59 14.22 -0.84
N ILE A 82 -6.52 14.57 -2.13
CA ILE A 82 -7.44 14.08 -3.16
C ILE A 82 -7.40 12.54 -3.28
N ASP A 83 -6.22 11.92 -3.12
CA ASP A 83 -6.09 10.47 -3.20
C ASP A 83 -6.86 9.82 -2.03
N LEU A 84 -6.68 10.33 -0.80
CA LEU A 84 -7.42 9.86 0.36
C LEU A 84 -8.94 10.07 0.20
N GLU A 85 -9.36 11.25 -0.25
CA GLU A 85 -10.78 11.54 -0.42
C GLU A 85 -11.47 10.63 -1.44
N ARG A 86 -10.81 10.31 -2.55
CA ARG A 86 -11.35 9.39 -3.57
C ARG A 86 -11.59 8.01 -2.98
N VAL A 87 -10.63 7.51 -2.22
CA VAL A 87 -10.72 6.23 -1.52
C VAL A 87 -11.86 6.22 -0.51
N ILE A 88 -11.98 7.26 0.31
CA ILE A 88 -13.07 7.38 1.29
C ILE A 88 -14.45 7.49 0.61
N LYS A 89 -14.54 8.22 -0.50
CA LYS A 89 -15.77 8.37 -1.30
C LYS A 89 -16.12 7.10 -2.09
N GLY A 90 -15.28 6.07 -2.05
CA GLY A 90 -15.53 4.79 -2.71
C GLY A 90 -15.35 4.81 -4.22
N SER A 91 -14.63 5.80 -4.77
CA SER A 91 -14.25 5.80 -6.18
C SER A 91 -12.95 5.00 -6.35
N PRO A 92 -12.91 3.99 -7.25
CA PRO A 92 -11.66 3.40 -7.72
C PRO A 92 -10.76 4.47 -8.33
#